data_AF-A0A961IXJ6-F1
#
_entry.id   AF-A0A961IXJ6-F1
#
_cell.length_a   1.000
_cell.length_b   1.000
_cell.length_c   1.000
_cell.angle_alpha   90.00
_cell.angle_beta   90.00
_cell.angle_gamma   90.00
#
_symmetry.space_group_name_H-M   'P 1'
#
loop_
_entity.id
_entity.type
_entity.pdbx_description
1 polymer ?
#
loop_
_entity_poly.entity_id
_entity_poly.type
_entity_poly.pdbx_seq_one_letter_code
_entity_poly.pdbx_strand_id
1 'polypeptide(L)'
;MSYFTEDTSEDQVLARLAPDVDPRFRQIMESAVRHLHAFVKEVEPTMAEWEQAIGFLTATGQICDDKRQEWILASDTLGVSMLVDAINHRRPGGATENTVLGPFHVSGAPARENGASICLDGKGKPCIVRGRVLDEDGNPIPGAKIDVWQTNDDGFYDVQQPGEQPDMNMRGLFTAQADGSYEFTTVKPLPYSIPTDGPVGLLLNAMGRHAMRPAHIHYIVQAPGYETLVTHIFPEGDPYLDSDAVFGVKESL
;
A
#
# COMPACT_ATOMS: atom_id res chain seq x y z
N MET A 1 31.49 -29.49 13.30
CA MET A 1 30.55 -28.96 12.28
C MET A 1 30.13 -30.12 11.41
N SER A 2 28.84 -30.40 11.33
CA SER A 2 28.31 -31.31 10.30
C SER A 2 28.41 -30.63 8.93
N TYR A 3 28.55 -31.40 7.87
CA TYR A 3 28.52 -30.86 6.50
C TYR A 3 27.10 -30.44 6.12
N PHE A 4 26.98 -29.59 5.09
CA PHE A 4 25.68 -29.19 4.56
C PHE A 4 24.98 -30.39 3.92
N THR A 5 23.80 -30.72 4.42
CA THR A 5 22.85 -31.68 3.84
C THR A 5 21.48 -31.01 3.80
N GLU A 6 20.52 -31.63 3.11
CA GLU A 6 19.12 -31.15 3.12
C GLU A 6 18.60 -30.98 4.55
N ASP A 7 18.71 -32.03 5.37
CA ASP A 7 18.26 -32.04 6.77
C ASP A 7 18.91 -30.96 7.65
N THR A 8 20.17 -30.59 7.36
CA THR A 8 20.96 -29.69 8.22
C THR A 8 21.15 -28.30 7.62
N SER A 9 20.52 -28.01 6.48
CA SER A 9 20.83 -26.86 5.63
C SER A 9 20.69 -25.51 6.35
N GLU A 10 19.58 -25.26 7.04
CA GLU A 10 19.32 -24.02 7.77
C GLU A 10 20.25 -23.89 8.99
N ASP A 11 20.47 -24.97 9.73
CA ASP A 11 21.36 -24.96 10.91
C ASP A 11 22.79 -24.59 10.50
N GLN A 12 23.26 -25.07 9.35
CA GLN A 12 24.56 -24.68 8.81
C GLN A 12 24.63 -23.20 8.44
N VAL A 13 23.55 -22.61 7.92
CA VAL A 13 23.51 -21.17 7.61
C VAL A 13 23.50 -20.36 8.90
N LEU A 14 22.63 -20.70 9.85
CA LEU A 14 22.47 -19.97 11.11
C LEU A 14 23.70 -20.06 12.02
N ALA A 15 24.42 -21.18 12.01
CA ALA A 15 25.67 -21.35 12.76
C ALA A 15 26.78 -20.38 12.34
N ARG A 16 26.64 -19.67 11.20
CA ARG A 16 27.60 -18.68 10.70
C ARG A 16 27.29 -17.24 11.13
N LEU A 17 26.19 -16.99 11.85
CA LEU A 17 25.89 -15.67 12.40
C LEU A 17 26.92 -15.31 13.48
N ALA A 18 27.64 -14.20 13.30
CA ALA A 18 28.68 -13.77 14.24
C ALA A 18 28.12 -13.51 15.65
N PRO A 19 28.88 -13.80 16.72
CA PRO A 19 28.36 -13.70 18.10
C PRO A 19 27.87 -12.30 18.50
N ASP A 20 28.41 -11.26 17.86
CA ASP A 20 28.17 -9.84 18.14
C ASP A 20 27.13 -9.18 17.21
N VAL A 21 26.45 -9.96 16.38
CA VAL A 21 25.32 -9.47 15.56
C VAL A 21 24.23 -8.87 16.46
N ASP A 22 23.69 -7.71 16.05
CA ASP A 22 22.57 -7.06 16.71
C ASP A 22 21.43 -8.05 17.02
N PRO A 23 20.91 -8.10 18.27
CA PRO A 23 19.92 -9.09 18.67
C PRO A 23 18.65 -9.08 17.82
N ARG A 24 18.18 -7.91 17.37
CA ARG A 24 16.97 -7.81 16.56
C ARG A 24 17.22 -8.29 15.13
N PHE A 25 18.33 -7.87 14.53
CA PHE A 25 18.73 -8.36 13.20
C PHE A 25 18.94 -9.87 13.19
N ARG A 26 19.58 -10.42 14.22
CA ARG A 26 19.73 -11.87 14.42
C ARG A 26 18.38 -12.57 14.41
N GLN A 27 17.42 -12.09 15.21
CA GLN A 27 16.07 -12.67 15.27
C GLN A 27 15.39 -12.68 13.90
N ILE A 28 15.50 -11.58 13.14
CA ILE A 28 14.91 -11.46 11.80
C ILE A 28 15.55 -12.48 10.84
N MET A 29 16.88 -12.52 10.78
CA MET A 29 17.59 -13.42 9.85
C MET A 29 17.41 -14.89 10.22
N GLU A 30 17.37 -15.23 11.51
CA GLU A 30 17.07 -16.59 11.95
C GLU A 30 15.69 -17.06 11.48
N SER A 31 14.68 -16.20 11.62
CA SER A 31 13.33 -16.49 11.12
C SER A 31 13.30 -16.60 9.59
N ALA A 32 13.89 -15.63 8.88
CA ALA A 32 13.88 -15.57 7.42
C ALA A 32 14.55 -16.81 6.79
N VAL A 33 15.72 -17.20 7.29
CA VAL A 33 16.44 -18.39 6.80
C VAL A 33 15.65 -19.66 7.07
N ARG A 34 15.05 -19.82 8.26
CA ARG A 34 14.23 -21.00 8.59
C ARG A 34 13.05 -21.13 7.64
N HIS A 35 12.27 -20.07 7.45
CA HIS A 35 11.09 -20.10 6.59
C HIS A 35 11.45 -20.27 5.11
N LEU A 36 12.54 -19.65 4.63
CA LEU A 36 12.99 -19.82 3.26
C LEU A 36 13.45 -21.27 2.98
N HIS A 37 14.26 -21.85 3.87
CA HIS A 37 14.67 -23.25 3.73
C HIS A 37 13.49 -24.22 3.84
N ALA A 38 12.55 -23.96 4.76
CA ALA A 38 11.33 -24.77 4.86
C ALA A 38 10.52 -24.74 3.56
N PHE A 39 10.32 -23.56 2.96
CA PHE A 39 9.64 -23.43 1.66
C PHE A 39 10.36 -24.22 0.56
N VAL A 40 11.69 -24.10 0.44
CA VAL A 40 12.47 -24.82 -0.57
C VAL A 40 12.38 -26.34 -0.39
N LYS A 41 12.43 -26.84 0.85
CA LYS A 41 12.27 -28.27 1.14
C LYS A 41 10.84 -28.76 0.87
N GLU A 42 9.84 -27.93 1.12
CA GLU A 42 8.43 -28.28 0.89
C GLU A 42 8.12 -28.44 -0.59
N VAL A 43 8.62 -27.54 -1.43
CA VAL A 43 8.28 -27.53 -2.87
C VAL A 43 9.28 -28.25 -3.75
N GLU A 44 10.44 -28.65 -3.21
CA GLU A 44 11.51 -29.37 -3.91
C GLU A 44 11.80 -28.81 -5.32
N PRO A 45 12.14 -27.51 -5.46
CA PRO A 45 12.17 -26.86 -6.76
C PRO A 45 13.28 -27.44 -7.64
N THR A 46 12.98 -27.60 -8.91
CA THR A 46 13.98 -27.89 -9.93
C THR A 46 14.95 -26.72 -10.11
N MET A 47 16.12 -27.00 -10.69
CA MET A 47 17.08 -25.93 -11.03
C MET A 47 16.48 -24.89 -11.99
N ALA A 48 15.62 -25.32 -12.92
CA ALA A 48 14.96 -24.41 -13.85
C ALA A 48 13.93 -23.50 -13.15
N GLU A 49 13.22 -23.99 -12.13
CA GLU A 49 12.31 -23.16 -11.32
C GLU A 49 13.09 -22.18 -10.45
N TRP A 50 14.21 -22.62 -9.86
CA TRP A 50 15.10 -21.72 -9.13
C TRP A 50 15.68 -20.62 -10.03
N GLU A 51 16.16 -20.94 -11.23
CA GLU A 51 16.64 -19.94 -12.21
C GLU A 51 15.55 -18.94 -12.60
N GLN A 52 14.31 -19.41 -12.81
CA GLN A 52 13.16 -18.54 -13.07
C GLN A 52 12.85 -17.61 -11.89
N ALA A 53 12.90 -18.12 -10.65
CA ALA A 53 12.70 -17.30 -9.46
C ALA A 53 13.79 -16.22 -9.34
N ILE A 54 15.06 -16.58 -9.55
CA ILE A 54 16.16 -15.59 -9.58
C ILE A 54 15.95 -14.56 -10.68
N GLY A 55 15.49 -14.98 -11.87
CA GLY A 55 15.13 -14.09 -12.97
C GLY A 55 14.03 -13.10 -12.59
N PHE A 56 12.96 -13.57 -11.94
CA PHE A 56 11.87 -12.73 -11.42
C PHE A 56 12.38 -11.68 -10.42
N LEU A 57 13.16 -12.11 -9.42
CA LEU A 57 13.71 -11.19 -8.41
C LEU A 57 14.64 -10.15 -9.05
N THR A 58 15.47 -10.57 -10.01
CA THR A 58 16.37 -9.68 -10.75
C THR A 58 15.61 -8.63 -11.55
N ALA A 59 14.62 -9.07 -12.34
CA ALA A 59 13.81 -8.17 -13.16
C ALA A 59 12.98 -7.20 -12.30
N THR A 60 12.50 -7.66 -11.14
CA THR A 60 11.76 -6.82 -10.17
C THR A 60 12.66 -5.68 -9.68
N GLY A 61 13.92 -5.97 -9.34
CA GLY A 61 14.88 -4.92 -8.99
C GLY A 61 15.24 -3.98 -10.15
N GLN A 62 15.41 -4.51 -11.37
CA GLN A 62 15.86 -3.72 -12.52
C GLN A 62 14.83 -2.70 -13.02
N ILE A 63 13.53 -2.96 -12.84
CA ILE A 63 12.47 -2.05 -13.28
C ILE A 63 12.13 -0.98 -12.22
N CYS A 64 12.69 -1.09 -11.01
CA CYS A 64 12.51 -0.07 -9.99
C CYS A 64 13.29 1.21 -10.35
N ASP A 65 12.68 2.37 -10.13
CA ASP A 65 13.30 3.70 -10.27
C ASP A 65 12.72 4.67 -9.20
N ASP A 66 12.99 5.97 -9.34
CA ASP A 66 12.54 6.99 -8.39
C ASP A 66 11.00 7.16 -8.35
N LYS A 67 10.27 6.63 -9.34
CA LYS A 67 8.81 6.72 -9.48
C LYS A 67 8.11 5.36 -9.39
N ARG A 68 8.82 4.27 -9.66
CA ARG A 68 8.31 2.90 -9.66
C ARG A 68 9.04 2.04 -8.64
N GLN A 69 8.28 1.45 -7.72
CA GLN A 69 8.79 0.49 -6.74
C GLN A 69 8.14 -0.89 -6.93
N GLU A 70 8.66 -1.68 -7.86
CA GLU A 70 8.12 -3.01 -8.18
C GLU A 70 8.27 -3.99 -7.01
N TRP A 71 9.27 -3.82 -6.14
CA TRP A 71 9.38 -4.60 -4.90
C TRP A 71 8.24 -4.30 -3.90
N ILE A 72 7.81 -3.05 -3.81
CA ILE A 72 6.64 -2.69 -3.01
C ILE A 72 5.39 -3.30 -3.67
N LEU A 73 5.26 -3.23 -4.99
CA LEU A 73 4.14 -3.84 -5.70
C LEU A 73 4.08 -5.37 -5.54
N ALA A 74 5.24 -6.05 -5.52
CA ALA A 74 5.32 -7.47 -5.21
C ALA A 74 4.87 -7.76 -3.76
N SER A 75 5.31 -6.94 -2.80
CA SER A 75 4.85 -7.02 -1.40
C SER A 75 3.34 -6.81 -1.28
N ASP A 76 2.79 -5.82 -1.99
CA ASP A 76 1.36 -5.50 -2.01
C ASP A 76 0.54 -6.66 -2.56
N THR A 77 0.92 -7.17 -3.73
CA THR A 77 0.20 -8.24 -4.44
C THR A 77 0.34 -9.60 -3.79
N LEU A 78 1.36 -9.82 -2.96
CA LEU A 78 1.49 -11.01 -2.11
C LEU A 78 0.89 -10.82 -0.71
N GLY A 79 0.27 -9.66 -0.43
CA GLY A 79 -0.40 -9.37 0.84
C GLY A 79 0.53 -9.05 2.01
N VAL A 80 1.84 -8.98 1.78
CA VAL A 80 2.85 -8.71 2.81
C VAL A 80 2.69 -7.29 3.36
N SER A 81 2.45 -6.30 2.50
CA SER A 81 2.27 -4.91 2.94
C SER A 81 1.08 -4.74 3.88
N MET A 82 -0.06 -5.38 3.57
CA MET A 82 -1.24 -5.39 4.44
C MET A 82 -1.00 -6.14 5.75
N LEU A 83 -0.25 -7.25 5.71
CA LEU A 83 0.12 -7.97 6.92
C LEU A 83 1.02 -7.13 7.85
N VAL A 84 2.01 -6.44 7.28
CA VAL A 84 2.89 -5.52 8.02
C VAL A 84 2.07 -4.38 8.64
N ASP A 85 1.14 -3.79 7.88
CA ASP A 85 0.22 -2.76 8.39
C ASP A 85 -0.60 -3.27 9.58
N ALA A 86 -1.27 -4.42 9.43
CA ALA A 86 -2.12 -5.01 10.47
C ALA A 86 -1.34 -5.35 11.75
N ILE A 87 -0.08 -5.79 11.64
CA ILE A 87 0.77 -6.08 12.81
C ILE A 87 1.14 -4.80 13.57
N ASN A 88 1.49 -3.74 12.85
CA ASN A 88 2.02 -2.51 13.45
C ASN A 88 0.94 -1.51 13.87
N HIS A 89 -0.28 -1.64 13.34
CA HIS A 89 -1.38 -0.72 13.65
C HIS A 89 -2.60 -1.43 14.22
N ARG A 90 -2.40 -2.10 15.36
CA ARG A 90 -3.49 -2.65 16.19
C ARG A 90 -4.21 -1.50 16.90
N ARG A 91 -5.19 -0.92 16.22
CA ARG A 91 -6.00 0.19 16.73
C ARG A 91 -6.92 -0.29 17.86
N PRO A 92 -7.23 0.58 18.84
CA PRO A 92 -8.33 0.33 19.77
C PRO A 92 -9.67 0.30 19.03
N GLY A 93 -10.66 -0.38 19.62
CA GLY A 93 -12.00 -0.48 19.03
C GLY A 93 -12.66 0.88 18.89
N GLY A 94 -13.23 1.15 17.71
CA GLY A 94 -13.89 2.42 17.38
C GLY A 94 -13.02 3.41 16.59
N ALA A 95 -11.70 3.23 16.57
CA ALA A 95 -10.82 3.99 15.69
C ALA A 95 -10.90 3.47 14.24
N THR A 96 -10.79 4.37 13.26
CA THR A 96 -10.77 4.01 11.85
C THR A 96 -9.62 3.06 11.54
N GLU A 97 -9.91 2.02 10.77
CA GLU A 97 -8.89 1.04 10.37
C GLU A 97 -7.86 1.63 9.40
N ASN A 98 -6.62 1.15 9.51
CA ASN A 98 -5.57 1.45 8.54
C ASN A 98 -5.67 0.54 7.32
N THR A 99 -5.06 0.98 6.23
CA THR A 99 -4.74 0.14 5.08
C THR A 99 -3.48 0.69 4.39
N VAL A 100 -2.93 -0.07 3.44
CA VAL A 100 -1.65 0.23 2.79
C VAL A 100 -1.60 1.62 2.16
N LEU A 101 -0.48 2.33 2.30
CA LEU A 101 -0.29 3.65 1.67
C LEU A 101 -0.39 3.61 0.14
N GLY A 102 0.08 2.52 -0.48
CA GLY A 102 0.27 2.41 -1.91
C GLY A 102 1.45 3.25 -2.44
N PRO A 103 1.86 3.05 -3.70
CA PRO A 103 3.09 3.64 -4.24
C PRO A 103 2.91 5.07 -4.78
N PHE A 104 1.69 5.63 -4.75
CA PHE A 104 1.36 6.87 -5.45
C PHE A 104 1.14 8.08 -4.53
N HIS A 105 1.49 7.99 -3.25
CA HIS A 105 1.56 9.16 -2.39
C HIS A 105 2.71 10.08 -2.82
N VAL A 106 2.44 11.38 -2.85
CA VAL A 106 3.43 12.41 -3.18
C VAL A 106 3.34 13.48 -2.11
N SER A 107 4.46 13.78 -1.47
CA SER A 107 4.54 14.86 -0.47
C SER A 107 4.42 16.24 -1.13
N GLY A 108 3.87 17.20 -0.40
CA GLY A 108 3.75 18.59 -0.87
C GLY A 108 2.49 18.86 -1.69
N ALA A 109 1.43 18.07 -1.50
CA ALA A 109 0.11 18.40 -2.01
C ALA A 109 -0.30 19.82 -1.56
N PRO A 110 -0.96 20.62 -2.43
CA PRO A 110 -1.31 21.99 -2.11
C PRO A 110 -2.31 22.06 -0.95
N ALA A 111 -2.06 22.96 0.00
CA ALA A 111 -3.03 23.31 1.01
C ALA A 111 -4.26 23.98 0.36
N ARG A 112 -5.45 23.51 0.72
CA ARG A 112 -6.72 23.97 0.14
C ARG A 112 -7.73 24.34 1.24
N GLU A 113 -8.58 25.30 0.94
CA GLU A 113 -9.73 25.64 1.79
C GLU A 113 -10.78 24.52 1.75
N ASN A 114 -11.53 24.35 2.84
CA ASN A 114 -12.65 23.41 2.86
C ASN A 114 -13.69 23.75 1.76
N GLY A 115 -14.16 22.73 1.07
CA GLY A 115 -15.06 22.81 -0.09
C GLY A 115 -14.34 22.99 -1.44
N ALA A 116 -13.02 23.24 -1.45
CA ALA A 116 -12.27 23.38 -2.69
C ALA A 116 -12.21 22.07 -3.49
N SER A 117 -12.06 22.19 -4.82
CA SER A 117 -11.87 21.04 -5.70
C SER A 117 -10.43 20.55 -5.67
N ILE A 118 -10.25 19.22 -5.63
CA ILE A 118 -8.97 18.56 -5.95
C ILE A 118 -8.90 18.12 -7.42
N CYS A 119 -10.03 18.07 -8.14
CA CYS A 119 -10.07 17.84 -9.59
C CYS A 119 -9.70 19.14 -10.32
N LEU A 120 -8.54 19.13 -11.00
CA LEU A 120 -7.99 20.26 -11.74
C LEU A 120 -8.18 20.13 -13.26
N ASP A 121 -8.39 18.91 -13.76
CA ASP A 121 -8.61 18.62 -15.18
C ASP A 121 -10.08 18.73 -15.62
N GLY A 122 -11.01 18.83 -14.66
CA GLY A 122 -12.45 18.96 -14.92
C GLY A 122 -13.10 17.70 -15.50
N LYS A 123 -12.44 16.55 -15.42
CA LYS A 123 -12.95 15.28 -15.96
C LYS A 123 -13.62 14.45 -14.88
N GLY A 124 -14.70 13.76 -15.25
CA GLY A 124 -15.41 12.79 -14.42
C GLY A 124 -16.68 13.31 -13.75
N LYS A 125 -17.38 12.40 -13.07
CA LYS A 125 -18.64 12.71 -12.39
C LYS A 125 -18.37 13.43 -11.06
N PRO A 126 -18.83 14.68 -10.86
CA PRO A 126 -18.60 15.40 -9.61
C PRO A 126 -19.05 14.64 -8.36
N CYS A 127 -18.25 14.72 -7.31
CA CYS A 127 -18.45 14.09 -6.01
C CYS A 127 -18.07 15.09 -4.91
N ILE A 128 -18.91 15.17 -3.87
CA ILE A 128 -18.60 15.91 -2.65
C ILE A 128 -18.22 14.89 -1.59
N VAL A 129 -17.06 15.09 -0.97
CA VAL A 129 -16.58 14.24 0.12
C VAL A 129 -16.54 15.09 1.37
N ARG A 130 -17.21 14.62 2.43
CA ARG A 130 -17.30 15.32 3.71
C ARG A 130 -17.27 14.34 4.86
N GLY A 131 -16.71 14.76 5.98
CA GLY A 131 -16.59 13.94 7.17
C GLY A 131 -16.24 14.78 8.40
N ARG A 132 -15.93 14.09 9.50
CA ARG A 132 -15.39 14.70 10.72
C ARG A 132 -14.20 13.88 11.21
N VAL A 133 -13.17 14.57 11.71
CA VAL A 133 -12.06 13.94 12.44
C VAL A 133 -12.38 14.01 13.93
N LEU A 134 -12.56 12.85 14.55
CA LEU A 134 -12.95 12.69 15.95
C LEU A 134 -11.92 11.82 16.69
N ASP A 135 -11.84 11.99 18.01
CA ASP A 135 -11.16 11.04 18.90
C ASP A 135 -12.08 9.84 19.24
N GLU A 136 -11.55 8.90 20.04
CA GLU A 136 -12.25 7.67 20.45
C GLU A 136 -13.49 7.93 21.32
N ASP A 137 -13.55 9.09 21.98
CA ASP A 137 -14.69 9.53 22.80
C ASP A 137 -15.72 10.32 21.96
N GLY A 138 -15.46 10.51 20.66
CA GLY A 138 -16.31 11.26 19.74
C GLY A 138 -16.13 12.78 19.79
N ASN A 139 -15.11 13.29 20.48
CA ASN A 139 -14.80 14.72 20.49
C ASN A 139 -14.12 15.13 19.18
N PRO A 140 -14.42 16.32 18.65
CA PRO A 140 -13.76 16.81 17.44
C PRO A 140 -12.28 17.11 17.65
N ILE A 141 -11.46 16.80 16.64
CA ILE A 141 -10.03 17.13 16.61
C ILE A 141 -9.81 18.30 15.62
N PRO A 142 -9.97 19.56 16.07
CA PRO A 142 -9.77 20.71 15.22
C PRO A 142 -8.32 20.86 14.80
N GLY A 143 -8.09 21.32 13.57
CA GLY A 143 -6.73 21.53 13.06
C GLY A 143 -6.02 20.27 12.56
N ALA A 144 -6.64 19.08 12.67
CA ALA A 144 -6.14 17.86 12.06
C ALA A 144 -5.90 18.07 10.56
N LYS A 145 -4.78 17.56 10.06
CA LYS A 145 -4.38 17.62 8.65
C LYS A 145 -4.89 16.40 7.93
N ILE A 146 -5.51 16.61 6.78
CA ILE A 146 -6.13 15.57 5.95
C ILE A 146 -5.51 15.66 4.55
N ASP A 147 -4.56 14.78 4.25
CA ASP A 147 -3.95 14.65 2.92
C ASP A 147 -4.73 13.59 2.14
N VAL A 148 -5.27 13.98 0.98
CA VAL A 148 -6.08 13.11 0.12
C VAL A 148 -5.54 13.05 -1.29
N TRP A 149 -5.61 11.86 -1.88
CA TRP A 149 -5.31 11.65 -3.28
C TRP A 149 -6.15 10.51 -3.86
N GLN A 150 -6.39 10.56 -5.18
CA GLN A 150 -7.07 9.51 -5.93
C GLN A 150 -6.62 9.54 -7.40
N THR A 151 -7.05 8.56 -8.18
CA THR A 151 -6.93 8.60 -9.65
C THR A 151 -7.91 9.61 -10.25
N ASN A 152 -7.59 10.09 -11.46
CA ASN A 152 -8.54 10.84 -12.29
C ASN A 152 -9.58 9.91 -12.95
N ASP A 153 -10.47 10.48 -13.77
CA ASP A 153 -11.53 9.73 -14.47
C ASP A 153 -11.01 8.76 -15.55
N ASP A 154 -9.73 8.90 -15.93
CA ASP A 154 -9.04 7.96 -16.83
C ASP A 154 -8.37 6.81 -16.05
N GLY A 155 -8.43 6.81 -14.71
CA GLY A 155 -7.89 5.75 -13.85
C GLY A 155 -6.40 5.90 -13.52
N PHE A 156 -5.82 7.09 -13.68
CA PHE A 156 -4.39 7.34 -13.44
C PHE A 156 -4.16 8.40 -12.36
N TYR A 157 -3.13 8.21 -11.54
CA TYR A 157 -2.57 9.29 -10.74
C TYR A 157 -1.74 10.23 -11.62
N ASP A 158 -1.71 11.50 -11.27
CA ASP A 158 -0.94 12.56 -11.97
C ASP A 158 0.52 12.16 -12.27
N VAL A 159 1.20 11.51 -11.33
CA VAL A 159 2.60 11.04 -11.48
C VAL A 159 2.81 10.01 -12.58
N GLN A 160 1.74 9.31 -12.98
CA GLN A 160 1.77 8.34 -14.08
C GLN A 160 1.55 9.01 -15.44
N GLN A 161 1.07 10.25 -15.46
CA GLN A 161 0.71 11.00 -16.67
C GLN A 161 1.35 12.40 -16.71
N PRO A 162 2.70 12.50 -16.56
CA PRO A 162 3.39 13.78 -16.56
C PRO A 162 3.20 14.52 -17.89
N GLY A 163 2.73 15.77 -17.82
CA GLY A 163 2.45 16.61 -19.00
C GLY A 163 1.08 16.36 -19.65
N GLU A 164 0.33 15.35 -19.20
CA GLU A 164 -1.05 15.11 -19.64
C GLU A 164 -2.06 15.55 -18.57
N GLN A 165 -1.76 15.32 -17.29
CA GLN A 165 -2.52 15.85 -16.16
C GLN A 165 -1.89 17.14 -15.61
N PRO A 166 -2.69 18.08 -15.06
CA PRO A 166 -2.15 19.18 -14.27
C PRO A 166 -1.30 18.66 -13.10
N ASP A 167 -0.21 19.37 -12.76
CA ASP A 167 0.60 19.02 -11.60
C ASP A 167 -0.27 19.01 -10.31
N MET A 168 -0.14 17.96 -9.50
CA MET A 168 -0.92 17.77 -8.27
C MET A 168 -2.44 17.68 -8.51
N ASN A 169 -2.87 17.23 -9.70
CA ASN A 169 -4.27 16.89 -9.96
C ASN A 169 -4.75 15.76 -9.03
N MET A 170 -6.01 15.83 -8.61
CA MET A 170 -6.64 14.88 -7.69
C MET A 170 -5.93 14.76 -6.32
N ARG A 171 -5.17 15.79 -5.91
CA ARG A 171 -4.48 15.87 -4.62
C ARG A 171 -4.86 17.14 -3.84
N GLY A 172 -4.92 17.02 -2.52
CA GLY A 172 -5.17 18.17 -1.66
C GLY A 172 -4.87 17.92 -0.19
N LEU A 173 -4.38 18.95 0.48
CA LEU A 173 -4.19 18.98 1.92
C LEU A 173 -5.23 19.91 2.56
N PHE A 174 -6.09 19.34 3.40
CA PHE A 174 -7.15 20.06 4.11
C PHE A 174 -6.86 20.12 5.61
N THR A 175 -7.55 21.02 6.30
CA THR A 175 -7.48 21.16 7.75
C THR A 175 -8.89 21.05 8.33
N ALA A 176 -9.06 20.15 9.31
CA ALA A 176 -10.32 19.98 10.02
C ALA A 176 -10.72 21.29 10.72
N GLN A 177 -12.00 21.65 10.60
CA GLN A 177 -12.61 22.84 11.19
C GLN A 177 -12.76 22.70 12.72
N ALA A 178 -13.27 23.75 13.37
CA ALA A 178 -13.42 23.79 14.82
C ALA A 178 -14.30 22.66 15.38
N ASP A 179 -15.29 22.20 14.61
CA ASP A 179 -16.17 21.07 14.94
C ASP A 179 -15.63 19.72 14.41
N GLY A 180 -14.38 19.69 13.96
CA GLY A 180 -13.72 18.53 13.37
C GLY A 180 -14.11 18.27 11.92
N SER A 181 -15.05 19.02 11.34
CA SER A 181 -15.52 18.77 9.98
C SER A 181 -14.49 19.09 8.90
N TYR A 182 -14.56 18.37 7.79
CA TYR A 182 -13.84 18.70 6.57
C TYR A 182 -14.72 18.43 5.36
N GLU A 183 -14.46 19.16 4.26
CA GLU A 183 -15.13 18.96 2.99
C GLU A 183 -14.17 19.26 1.83
N PHE A 184 -14.30 18.50 0.75
CA PHE A 184 -13.69 18.82 -0.54
C PHE A 184 -14.56 18.31 -1.69
N THR A 185 -14.34 18.88 -2.86
CA THR A 185 -14.98 18.39 -4.10
C THR A 185 -13.96 17.66 -4.95
N THR A 186 -14.41 16.61 -5.62
CA THR A 186 -13.60 15.74 -6.48
C THR A 186 -14.51 15.13 -7.53
N VAL A 187 -14.07 14.05 -8.17
CA VAL A 187 -14.91 13.17 -8.99
C VAL A 187 -15.02 11.79 -8.38
N LYS A 188 -16.13 11.10 -8.69
CA LYS A 188 -16.38 9.74 -8.19
C LYS A 188 -15.20 8.85 -8.60
N PRO A 189 -14.51 8.19 -7.65
CA PRO A 189 -13.39 7.33 -7.99
C PRO A 189 -13.87 6.14 -8.83
N LEU A 190 -12.97 5.60 -9.64
CA LEU A 190 -13.20 4.44 -10.49
C LEU A 190 -12.21 3.33 -10.13
N PRO A 191 -12.57 2.04 -10.36
CA PRO A 191 -11.60 0.97 -10.33
C PRO A 191 -10.48 1.24 -11.33
N TYR A 192 -9.26 0.85 -10.97
CA TYR A 192 -8.11 0.95 -11.86
C TYR A 192 -7.20 -0.28 -11.70
N SER A 193 -6.39 -0.54 -12.71
CA SER A 193 -5.39 -1.61 -12.65
C SER A 193 -4.10 -1.10 -12.03
N ILE A 194 -3.48 -1.88 -11.15
CA ILE A 194 -2.05 -1.68 -10.82
C ILE A 194 -1.18 -1.91 -12.07
N PRO A 195 0.08 -1.44 -12.10
CA PRO A 195 0.99 -1.71 -13.22
C PRO A 195 1.13 -3.22 -13.50
N THR A 196 0.98 -3.62 -14.77
CA THR A 196 1.07 -5.03 -15.21
C THR A 196 2.13 -5.28 -16.29
N ASP A 197 2.90 -4.26 -16.65
CA ASP A 197 3.96 -4.30 -17.64
C ASP A 197 5.29 -4.84 -17.08
N GLY A 198 5.36 -5.09 -15.78
CA GLY A 198 6.52 -5.62 -15.07
C GLY A 198 6.37 -7.07 -14.61
N PRO A 199 7.39 -7.59 -13.89
CA PRO A 199 7.38 -8.95 -13.36
C PRO A 199 6.17 -9.27 -12.49
N VAL A 200 5.65 -8.30 -11.71
CA VAL A 200 4.46 -8.53 -10.88
C VAL A 200 3.22 -8.81 -11.73
N GLY A 201 3.07 -8.12 -12.87
CA GLY A 201 2.00 -8.41 -13.83
C GLY A 201 2.09 -9.83 -14.39
N LEU A 202 3.30 -10.29 -14.72
CA LEU A 202 3.53 -11.67 -15.16
C LEU A 202 3.18 -12.68 -14.07
N LEU A 203 3.57 -12.41 -12.82
CA LEU A 203 3.27 -13.26 -11.67
C LEU A 203 1.75 -13.35 -11.41
N LEU A 204 1.03 -12.22 -11.43
CA LEU A 204 -0.43 -12.20 -11.27
C LEU A 204 -1.12 -13.02 -12.37
N ASN A 205 -0.71 -12.82 -13.63
CA ASN A 205 -1.24 -13.58 -14.76
C ASN A 205 -0.99 -15.09 -14.59
N ALA A 206 0.22 -15.49 -14.16
CA ALA A 206 0.56 -16.88 -13.89
C ALA A 206 -0.27 -17.49 -12.74
N MET A 207 -0.64 -16.68 -11.75
CA MET A 207 -1.55 -17.08 -10.66
C MET A 207 -3.04 -17.02 -11.06
N GLY A 208 -3.37 -16.60 -12.28
CA GLY A 208 -4.77 -16.44 -12.73
C GLY A 208 -5.50 -15.29 -12.03
N ARG A 209 -4.78 -14.28 -11.53
CA ARG A 209 -5.33 -13.13 -10.81
C ARG A 209 -5.42 -11.90 -11.70
N HIS A 210 -6.46 -11.09 -11.51
CA HIS A 210 -6.55 -9.77 -12.11
C HIS A 210 -5.71 -8.74 -11.34
N ALA A 211 -5.42 -7.61 -11.99
CA ALA A 211 -4.66 -6.50 -11.42
C ALA A 211 -5.55 -5.32 -10.94
N MET A 212 -6.87 -5.49 -10.98
CA MET A 212 -7.82 -4.44 -10.60
C MET A 212 -7.84 -4.18 -9.10
N ARG A 213 -7.85 -2.91 -8.74
CA ARG A 213 -8.23 -2.39 -7.43
C ARG A 213 -9.62 -1.78 -7.52
N PRO A 214 -10.47 -1.91 -6.49
CA PRO A 214 -11.74 -1.20 -6.41
C PRO A 214 -11.50 0.31 -6.40
N ALA A 215 -12.52 1.09 -6.78
CA ALA A 215 -12.50 2.54 -6.62
C ALA A 215 -12.18 2.92 -5.16
N HIS A 216 -11.31 3.91 -4.95
CA HIS A 216 -11.02 4.41 -3.60
C HIS A 216 -10.48 5.84 -3.61
N ILE A 217 -10.55 6.47 -2.44
CA ILE A 217 -9.83 7.72 -2.14
C ILE A 217 -8.90 7.45 -0.97
N HIS A 218 -7.65 7.87 -1.11
CA HIS A 218 -6.67 7.73 -0.04
C HIS A 218 -6.73 8.88 0.95
N TYR A 219 -6.34 8.58 2.18
CA TYR A 219 -6.24 9.49 3.30
C TYR A 219 -4.95 9.26 4.07
N ILE A 220 -4.24 10.35 4.38
CA ILE A 220 -3.38 10.44 5.56
C ILE A 220 -3.98 11.50 6.49
N VAL A 221 -4.31 11.10 7.72
CA VAL A 221 -4.83 12.01 8.74
C VAL A 221 -3.82 12.15 9.88
N GLN A 222 -3.49 13.38 10.25
CA GLN A 222 -2.47 13.70 11.25
C GLN A 222 -2.95 14.79 12.20
N ALA A 223 -2.71 14.60 13.50
CA ALA A 223 -2.96 15.63 14.50
C ALA A 223 -1.92 15.51 15.64
N PRO A 224 -1.50 16.63 16.25
CA PRO A 224 -0.60 16.58 17.41
C PRO A 224 -1.22 15.75 18.55
N GLY A 225 -0.45 14.80 19.09
CA GLY A 225 -0.90 13.91 20.16
C GLY A 225 -1.67 12.67 19.69
N TYR A 226 -1.87 12.50 18.39
CA TYR A 226 -2.51 11.33 17.79
C TYR A 226 -1.54 10.58 16.89
N GLU A 227 -1.74 9.27 16.78
CA GLU A 227 -1.05 8.46 15.78
C GLU A 227 -1.52 8.86 14.38
N THR A 228 -0.60 8.85 13.41
CA THR A 228 -0.95 9.08 12.00
C THR A 228 -1.84 7.94 11.50
N LEU A 229 -2.94 8.26 10.83
CA LEU A 229 -3.83 7.31 10.17
C LEU A 229 -3.55 7.32 8.68
N VAL A 230 -3.17 6.18 8.12
CA VAL A 230 -3.11 5.95 6.67
C VAL A 230 -4.26 5.02 6.34
N THR A 231 -5.19 5.46 5.50
CA THR A 231 -6.38 4.65 5.18
C THR A 231 -6.96 5.00 3.81
N HIS A 232 -7.96 4.24 3.39
CA HIS A 232 -8.75 4.46 2.19
C HIS A 232 -10.24 4.50 2.56
N ILE A 233 -11.04 5.06 1.68
CA ILE A 233 -12.48 4.79 1.64
C ILE A 233 -12.85 4.14 0.31
N PHE A 234 -13.73 3.14 0.36
CA PHE A 234 -14.17 2.38 -0.81
C PHE A 234 -15.67 2.59 -1.05
N PRO A 235 -16.11 2.96 -2.27
CA PRO A 235 -17.53 3.06 -2.57
C PRO A 235 -18.22 1.69 -2.51
N GLU A 236 -19.34 1.63 -1.81
CA GLU A 236 -20.21 0.45 -1.79
C GLU A 236 -20.63 0.03 -3.22
N GLY A 237 -20.64 -1.28 -3.46
CA GLY A 237 -21.08 -1.87 -4.72
C GLY A 237 -20.04 -1.86 -5.84
N ASP A 238 -18.78 -1.52 -5.56
CA ASP A 238 -17.69 -1.71 -6.50
C ASP A 238 -17.46 -3.22 -6.77
N PRO A 239 -17.32 -3.65 -8.03
CA PRO A 239 -17.20 -5.07 -8.37
C PRO A 239 -15.90 -5.74 -7.88
N TYR A 240 -14.90 -4.97 -7.41
CA TYR A 240 -13.62 -5.50 -6.96
C TYR A 240 -13.41 -5.42 -5.44
N LEU A 241 -14.45 -5.14 -4.64
CA LEU A 241 -14.33 -5.08 -3.18
C LEU A 241 -13.81 -6.41 -2.59
N ASP A 242 -14.34 -7.53 -3.06
CA ASP A 242 -13.97 -8.87 -2.57
C ASP A 242 -12.70 -9.45 -3.24
N SER A 243 -12.08 -8.69 -4.16
CA SER A 243 -10.97 -9.19 -4.97
C SER A 243 -9.86 -8.17 -5.23
N ASP A 244 -9.73 -7.12 -4.40
CA ASP A 244 -8.66 -6.12 -4.52
C ASP A 244 -7.28 -6.79 -4.71
N ALA A 245 -6.60 -6.43 -5.79
CA ALA A 245 -5.30 -7.02 -6.16
C ALA A 245 -4.23 -6.89 -5.06
N VAL A 246 -4.39 -5.94 -4.13
CA VAL A 246 -3.46 -5.69 -3.02
C VAL A 246 -4.08 -5.91 -1.63
N PHE A 247 -5.29 -6.49 -1.57
CA PHE A 247 -5.97 -6.84 -0.31
C PHE A 247 -6.23 -5.65 0.63
N GLY A 248 -6.39 -4.44 0.09
CA GLY A 248 -6.50 -3.21 0.87
C GLY A 248 -7.89 -2.92 1.45
N VAL A 249 -8.92 -3.67 1.03
CA VAL A 249 -10.32 -3.50 1.45
C VAL A 249 -10.53 -4.06 2.84
N LYS A 250 -11.29 -3.34 3.66
CA LYS A 250 -11.79 -3.79 4.96
C LYS A 250 -13.24 -3.40 5.09
N GLU A 251 -14.02 -4.20 5.82
CA GLU A 251 -15.49 -4.02 5.90
C GLU A 251 -15.92 -2.63 6.41
N SER A 252 -15.12 -1.99 7.27
CA SER A 252 -15.45 -0.66 7.81
C SER A 252 -15.07 0.52 6.91
N LEU A 253 -14.35 0.29 5.80
CA LEU A 253 -13.74 1.31 4.93
C LEU A 253 -14.44 1.38 3.57
#